data_AF-A0A8G0ZVU4-F1
#
_entry.id   AF-A0A8G0ZVU4-F1
#
_cell.length_a   1.000
_cell.length_b   1.000
_cell.length_c   1.000
_cell.angle_alpha   90.00
_cell.angle_beta   90.00
_cell.angle_gamma   90.00
#
_symmetry.space_group_name_H-M   'P 1'
#
loop_
_entity.id
_entity.type
_entity.pdbx_description
1 polymer ?
#
loop_
_entity_poly.entity_id
_entity_poly.type
_entity_poly.pdbx_seq_one_letter_code
_entity_poly.pdbx_strand_id
1 'polypeptide(L)'
;MTKDNLTENLRFLTGYAPSVKEICAKAGVNRTQFHRYLAGGSMPSLRSLRRICDYFGVEDHEVMLDHDRFRELIRLRPPRLGHAPDPYGEALTRLNTGDAVPRVSMGFYHLIFRPESEVDLYYRSLIRMRTEAGGIVIRQIERFPRPALALPRRMTYEGTAYTRHGKLFAQVQEIRYRRSAWFSVLSIGDFANPRILHGRAVGTEPEGTAGILSFPVVWLHLDEQLAVRAALGACGYFRAAEMNLAPEVANVLDSFA
;
A
#
# COMPACT_ATOMS: atom_id res chain seq x y z
N MET A 1 -18.80 22.57 -33.25
CA MET A 1 -18.89 22.06 -31.88
C MET A 1 -19.54 23.15 -31.04
N THR A 2 -20.83 23.01 -30.79
CA THR A 2 -21.71 24.08 -30.32
C THR A 2 -21.77 24.13 -28.79
N LYS A 3 -22.02 25.35 -28.27
CA LYS A 3 -22.28 25.67 -26.86
C LYS A 3 -23.30 24.74 -26.19
N ASP A 4 -24.18 24.14 -27.00
CA ASP A 4 -25.27 23.27 -26.56
C ASP A 4 -24.75 21.93 -26.02
N ASN A 5 -23.76 21.31 -26.68
CA ASN A 5 -23.15 20.05 -26.23
C ASN A 5 -22.52 20.17 -24.84
N LEU A 6 -21.73 21.23 -24.60
CA LEU A 6 -21.12 21.47 -23.28
C LEU A 6 -22.19 21.62 -22.19
N THR A 7 -23.25 22.36 -22.50
CA THR A 7 -24.35 22.61 -21.54
C THR A 7 -25.03 21.30 -21.15
N GLU A 8 -25.35 20.45 -22.12
CA GLU A 8 -25.96 19.14 -21.89
C GLU A 8 -25.02 18.19 -21.14
N ASN A 9 -23.74 18.17 -21.49
CA ASN A 9 -22.73 17.34 -20.83
C ASN A 9 -22.51 17.76 -19.36
N LEU A 10 -22.48 19.08 -19.08
CA LEU A 10 -22.40 19.57 -17.70
C LEU A 10 -23.65 19.18 -16.90
N ARG A 11 -24.85 19.29 -17.46
CA ARG A 11 -26.08 18.82 -16.79
C ARG A 11 -26.02 17.33 -16.50
N PHE A 12 -25.59 16.52 -17.46
CA PHE A 12 -25.44 15.09 -17.27
C PHE A 12 -24.45 14.75 -16.15
N LEU A 13 -23.29 15.43 -16.11
CA LEU A 13 -22.31 15.29 -15.03
C LEU A 13 -22.88 15.68 -13.66
N THR A 14 -23.73 16.72 -13.57
CA THR A 14 -24.32 17.12 -12.29
C THR A 14 -25.17 16.01 -11.63
N GLY A 15 -25.72 15.08 -12.43
CA GLY A 15 -26.48 13.95 -11.91
C GLY A 15 -25.64 12.93 -11.12
N TYR A 16 -24.32 12.94 -11.28
CA TYR A 16 -23.43 12.05 -10.52
C TYR A 16 -23.13 12.60 -9.12
N ALA A 17 -23.25 13.90 -8.91
CA ALA A 17 -22.89 14.56 -7.65
C ALA A 17 -24.09 14.71 -6.69
N PRO A 18 -23.88 14.68 -5.35
CA PRO A 18 -24.98 14.80 -4.39
C PRO A 18 -25.74 16.14 -4.47
N SER A 19 -25.06 17.24 -4.82
CA SER A 19 -25.72 18.52 -5.06
C SER A 19 -24.84 19.51 -5.83
N VAL A 20 -25.46 20.46 -6.53
CA VAL A 20 -24.75 21.58 -7.19
C VAL A 20 -23.92 22.41 -6.20
N LYS A 21 -24.40 22.54 -4.95
CA LYS A 21 -23.66 23.25 -3.89
C LYS A 21 -22.32 22.57 -3.61
N GLU A 22 -22.30 21.24 -3.54
CA GLU A 22 -21.08 20.48 -3.31
C GLU A 22 -20.10 20.57 -4.49
N ILE A 23 -20.61 20.50 -5.72
CA ILE A 23 -19.80 20.68 -6.94
C ILE A 23 -19.08 22.02 -6.89
N CYS A 24 -19.81 23.11 -6.65
CA CYS A 24 -19.25 24.45 -6.61
C CYS A 24 -18.21 24.62 -5.48
N ALA A 25 -18.49 24.04 -4.30
CA ALA A 25 -17.59 24.07 -3.16
C ALA A 25 -16.28 23.31 -3.43
N LYS A 26 -16.36 22.10 -3.99
CA LYS A 26 -15.19 21.23 -4.24
C LYS A 26 -14.40 21.64 -5.49
N ALA A 27 -15.08 22.03 -6.58
CA ALA A 27 -14.44 22.53 -7.79
C ALA A 27 -13.87 23.95 -7.60
N GLY A 28 -14.28 24.68 -6.57
CA GLY A 28 -13.86 26.07 -6.36
C GLY A 28 -14.38 26.99 -7.47
N VAL A 29 -15.64 26.81 -7.88
CA VAL A 29 -16.31 27.61 -8.91
C VAL A 29 -17.50 28.35 -8.28
N ASN A 30 -17.72 29.59 -8.70
CA ASN A 30 -18.83 30.39 -8.19
C ASN A 30 -20.18 29.76 -8.59
N ARG A 31 -21.08 29.59 -7.62
CA ARG A 31 -22.38 28.94 -7.82
C ARG A 31 -23.27 29.65 -8.85
N THR A 32 -23.30 30.98 -8.83
CA THR A 32 -24.06 31.78 -9.80
C THR A 32 -23.53 31.60 -11.22
N GLN A 33 -22.20 31.56 -11.37
CA GLN A 33 -21.57 31.28 -12.66
C GLN A 33 -21.87 29.85 -13.14
N PHE A 34 -21.77 28.87 -12.25
CA PHE A 34 -22.03 27.48 -12.59
C PHE A 34 -23.47 27.24 -13.04
N HIS A 35 -24.46 27.84 -12.36
CA HIS A 35 -25.86 27.80 -12.82
C HIS A 35 -26.04 28.44 -14.21
N ARG A 36 -25.29 29.50 -14.52
CA ARG A 36 -25.31 30.13 -15.85
C ARG A 36 -24.73 29.20 -16.92
N TYR A 37 -23.71 28.41 -16.59
CA TYR A 37 -23.17 27.38 -17.49
C TYR A 37 -24.20 26.28 -17.75
N LEU A 38 -24.87 25.77 -16.69
CA LEU A 38 -25.94 24.78 -16.82
C LEU A 38 -27.15 25.30 -17.60
N ALA A 39 -27.41 26.61 -17.59
CA ALA A 39 -28.47 27.23 -18.37
C ALA A 39 -28.05 27.54 -19.82
N GLY A 40 -26.80 27.33 -20.20
CA GLY A 40 -26.27 27.75 -21.50
C GLY A 40 -26.17 29.27 -21.66
N GLY A 41 -26.24 30.03 -20.57
CA GLY A 41 -26.18 31.50 -20.59
C GLY A 41 -24.77 32.05 -20.84
N SER A 42 -23.73 31.31 -20.47
CA SER A 42 -22.32 31.68 -20.70
C SER A 42 -21.43 30.45 -20.79
N MET A 43 -20.23 30.61 -21.37
CA MET A 43 -19.19 29.59 -21.34
C MET A 43 -18.30 29.75 -20.09
N PRO A 44 -17.83 28.65 -19.48
CA PRO A 44 -16.79 28.72 -18.47
C PRO A 44 -15.49 29.24 -19.06
N SER A 45 -14.74 30.04 -18.29
CA SER A 45 -13.35 30.33 -18.61
C SER A 45 -12.52 29.03 -18.57
N LEU A 46 -11.39 28.97 -19.29
CA LEU A 46 -10.53 27.78 -19.30
C LEU A 46 -10.15 27.31 -17.88
N ARG A 47 -9.87 28.25 -16.97
CA ARG A 47 -9.60 27.95 -15.56
C ARG A 47 -10.80 27.32 -14.84
N SER A 48 -12.01 27.81 -15.13
CA SER A 48 -13.24 27.28 -14.53
C SER A 48 -13.60 25.92 -15.12
N LEU A 49 -13.40 25.75 -16.44
CA LEU A 49 -13.62 24.49 -17.14
C LEU A 49 -12.72 23.41 -16.55
N ARG A 50 -11.40 23.65 -16.46
CA ARG A 50 -10.45 22.72 -15.85
C ARG A 50 -10.85 22.30 -14.45
N ARG A 51 -11.23 23.26 -13.60
CA ARG A 51 -11.72 22.97 -12.24
C ARG A 51 -12.95 22.06 -12.20
N ILE A 52 -13.88 22.26 -13.14
CA ILE A 52 -15.08 21.42 -13.27
C ILE A 52 -14.67 20.03 -13.77
N CYS A 53 -13.84 19.96 -14.80
CA CYS A 53 -13.27 18.75 -15.38
C CYS A 53 -12.52 17.91 -14.32
N ASP A 54 -11.62 18.53 -13.56
CA ASP A 54 -10.87 17.93 -12.43
C ASP A 54 -11.83 17.38 -11.37
N TYR A 55 -12.90 18.12 -11.04
CA TYR A 55 -13.88 17.67 -10.07
C TYR A 55 -14.62 16.40 -10.54
N PHE A 56 -14.89 16.27 -11.84
CA PHE A 56 -15.58 15.11 -12.42
C PHE A 56 -14.63 13.99 -12.89
N GLY A 57 -13.32 14.22 -12.94
CA GLY A 57 -12.36 13.26 -13.50
C GLY A 57 -12.55 13.06 -15.01
N VAL A 58 -12.82 14.15 -15.74
CA VAL A 58 -12.91 14.19 -17.21
C VAL A 58 -11.95 15.23 -17.75
N GLU A 59 -11.56 15.12 -19.01
CA GLU A 59 -10.67 16.05 -19.71
C GLU A 59 -11.47 17.16 -20.43
N ASP A 60 -10.83 18.31 -20.64
CA ASP A 60 -11.44 19.48 -21.31
C ASP A 60 -11.98 19.14 -22.72
N HIS A 61 -11.35 18.22 -23.44
CA HIS A 61 -11.79 17.79 -24.77
C HIS A 61 -12.92 16.76 -24.71
N GLU A 62 -12.98 15.94 -23.65
CA GLU A 62 -14.04 14.94 -23.47
C GLU A 62 -15.37 15.63 -23.19
N VAL A 63 -15.40 16.65 -22.32
CA VAL A 63 -16.65 17.37 -21.97
C VAL A 63 -17.22 18.18 -23.15
N MET A 64 -16.42 18.42 -24.20
CA MET A 64 -16.83 19.12 -25.42
C MET A 64 -17.35 18.18 -26.52
N LEU A 65 -17.31 16.86 -26.32
CA LEU A 65 -17.84 15.89 -27.28
C LEU A 65 -19.36 16.06 -27.47
N ASP A 66 -19.87 15.56 -28.60
CA ASP A 66 -21.31 15.43 -28.82
C ASP A 66 -21.96 14.60 -27.70
N HIS A 67 -23.17 15.00 -27.29
CA HIS A 67 -23.77 14.51 -26.05
C HIS A 67 -23.88 12.98 -25.97
N ASP A 68 -24.29 12.32 -27.07
CA ASP A 68 -24.40 10.86 -27.11
C ASP A 68 -23.05 10.17 -26.95
N ARG A 69 -22.00 10.71 -27.59
CA ARG A 69 -20.64 10.18 -27.49
C ARG A 69 -20.04 10.40 -26.10
N PHE A 70 -20.35 11.54 -25.49
CA PHE A 70 -19.96 11.81 -24.10
C PHE A 70 -20.65 10.84 -23.13
N ARG A 71 -21.95 10.59 -23.30
CA ARG A 71 -22.69 9.61 -22.49
C ARG A 71 -22.11 8.21 -22.59
N GLU A 72 -21.71 7.77 -23.79
CA GLU A 72 -21.05 6.49 -23.99
C GLU A 72 -19.71 6.40 -23.26
N LEU A 73 -18.87 7.44 -23.38
CA LEU A 73 -17.59 7.53 -22.68
C LEU A 73 -17.77 7.44 -21.16
N ILE A 74 -18.71 8.20 -20.60
CA ILE A 74 -18.98 8.21 -19.16
C ILE A 74 -19.60 6.88 -18.69
N ARG A 75 -20.37 6.19 -19.53
CA ARG A 75 -20.87 4.84 -19.21
C ARG A 75 -19.72 3.84 -19.04
N LEU A 76 -18.70 3.93 -19.89
CA LEU A 76 -17.50 3.10 -19.80
C LEU A 76 -16.57 3.53 -18.66
N ARG A 77 -16.52 4.83 -18.36
CA ARG A 77 -15.68 5.43 -17.32
C ARG A 77 -16.47 6.45 -16.48
N PRO A 78 -17.18 6.01 -15.43
CA PRO A 78 -17.99 6.90 -14.60
C PRO A 78 -17.14 8.01 -13.94
N PRO A 79 -17.70 9.21 -13.70
CA PRO A 79 -16.96 10.35 -13.15
C PRO A 79 -16.47 10.05 -11.73
N ARG A 80 -15.21 10.35 -11.44
CA ARG A 80 -14.63 10.18 -10.10
C ARG A 80 -14.69 11.50 -9.35
N LEU A 81 -15.77 11.70 -8.61
CA LEU A 81 -16.04 12.98 -7.95
C LEU A 81 -14.98 13.37 -6.92
N GLY A 82 -14.51 14.62 -7.02
CA GLY A 82 -13.63 15.23 -6.03
C GLY A 82 -12.21 14.68 -5.99
N HIS A 83 -11.78 13.92 -7.00
CA HIS A 83 -10.39 13.53 -7.19
C HIS A 83 -9.79 14.36 -8.33
N ALA A 84 -9.01 15.38 -7.97
CA ALA A 84 -8.01 15.88 -8.92
C ALA A 84 -7.12 14.71 -9.35
N PRO A 85 -6.58 14.72 -10.59
CA PRO A 85 -5.59 13.73 -10.99
C PRO A 85 -4.50 13.64 -9.92
N ASP A 86 -4.28 12.45 -9.37
CA ASP A 86 -3.22 12.16 -8.40
C ASP A 86 -2.23 11.18 -9.05
N PRO A 87 -1.31 11.66 -9.91
CA PRO A 87 -0.35 10.79 -10.57
C PRO A 87 0.49 9.98 -9.58
N TYR A 88 0.73 10.52 -8.38
CA TYR A 88 1.49 9.84 -7.33
C TYR A 88 0.69 8.68 -6.73
N GLY A 89 -0.54 8.93 -6.28
CA GLY A 89 -1.43 7.89 -5.73
C GLY A 89 -1.77 6.82 -6.77
N GLU A 90 -1.95 7.21 -8.04
CA GLU A 90 -2.16 6.26 -9.13
C GLU A 90 -0.91 5.41 -9.41
N ALA A 91 0.28 6.02 -9.46
CA ALA A 91 1.53 5.28 -9.62
C ALA A 91 1.76 4.33 -8.44
N LEU A 92 1.53 4.80 -7.21
CA LEU A 92 1.65 3.98 -6.00
C LEU A 92 0.67 2.80 -6.02
N THR A 93 -0.57 3.04 -6.46
CA THR A 93 -1.57 1.99 -6.65
C THR A 93 -1.07 0.97 -7.66
N ARG A 94 -0.65 1.39 -8.86
CA ARG A 94 -0.12 0.47 -9.89
C ARG A 94 1.10 -0.33 -9.44
N LEU A 95 1.99 0.28 -8.65
CA LEU A 95 3.18 -0.37 -8.10
C LEU A 95 2.82 -1.43 -7.04
N ASN A 96 1.78 -1.19 -6.25
CA ASN A 96 1.33 -2.10 -5.18
C ASN A 96 0.24 -3.09 -5.64
N THR A 97 -0.30 -2.94 -6.84
CA THR A 97 -1.17 -3.94 -7.45
C THR A 97 -0.33 -5.16 -7.86
N GLY A 98 -0.51 -6.26 -7.13
CA GLY A 98 0.13 -7.54 -7.40
C GLY A 98 -0.72 -8.46 -8.29
N ASP A 99 -0.37 -9.75 -8.27
CA ASP A 99 -1.11 -10.80 -8.95
C ASP A 99 -2.58 -10.86 -8.48
N ALA A 100 -3.51 -11.11 -9.40
CA ALA A 100 -4.95 -11.14 -9.10
C ALA A 100 -5.33 -12.21 -8.05
N VAL A 101 -4.59 -13.32 -8.03
CA VAL A 101 -4.69 -14.34 -7.00
C VAL A 101 -3.31 -14.49 -6.34
N PRO A 102 -3.06 -13.78 -5.22
CA PRO A 102 -1.78 -13.86 -4.55
C PRO A 102 -1.60 -15.27 -4.00
N ARG A 103 -0.61 -16.02 -4.51
CA ARG A 103 -0.31 -17.40 -4.09
C ARG A 103 0.43 -17.47 -2.76
N VAL A 104 0.13 -16.55 -1.83
CA VAL A 104 0.74 -16.46 -0.51
C VAL A 104 -0.35 -16.46 0.55
N SER A 105 -0.13 -17.18 1.65
CA SER A 105 -1.09 -17.24 2.76
C SER A 105 -1.25 -15.85 3.41
N MET A 106 -2.47 -15.53 3.85
CA MET A 106 -2.71 -14.38 4.71
C MET A 106 -2.63 -14.80 6.19
N GLY A 107 -2.70 -13.82 7.09
CA GLY A 107 -2.68 -14.09 8.54
C GLY A 107 -1.33 -13.77 9.16
N PHE A 108 -0.90 -14.58 10.12
CA PHE A 108 0.26 -14.29 10.96
C PHE A 108 1.51 -15.02 10.50
N TYR A 109 2.64 -14.36 10.63
CA TYR A 109 3.97 -14.88 10.33
C TYR A 109 4.94 -14.52 11.45
N HIS A 110 5.83 -15.45 11.79
CA HIS A 110 7.07 -15.08 12.47
C HIS A 110 8.13 -14.73 11.43
N LEU A 111 8.58 -13.47 11.44
CA LEU A 111 9.79 -13.05 10.74
C LEU A 111 10.99 -13.41 11.62
N ILE A 112 11.90 -14.21 11.09
CA ILE A 112 13.16 -14.60 11.72
C ILE A 112 14.31 -14.08 10.86
N PHE A 113 15.29 -13.45 11.51
CA PHE A 113 16.44 -12.88 10.83
C PHE A 113 17.64 -12.73 11.76
N ARG A 114 18.81 -12.55 11.15
CA ARG A 114 20.09 -12.32 11.81
C ARG A 114 20.82 -11.21 11.05
N PRO A 115 20.77 -9.95 11.53
CA PRO A 115 21.35 -8.82 10.83
C PRO A 115 22.85 -8.93 10.58
N GLU A 116 23.57 -9.45 11.58
CA GLU A 116 25.02 -9.62 11.56
C GLU A 116 25.35 -11.11 11.69
N SER A 117 25.92 -11.71 10.64
CA SER A 117 26.26 -13.14 10.58
C SER A 117 27.40 -13.54 11.54
N GLU A 118 28.19 -12.57 12.03
CA GLU A 118 29.25 -12.80 13.01
C GLU A 118 28.73 -12.80 14.45
N VAL A 119 27.57 -12.18 14.70
CA VAL A 119 27.00 -12.05 16.05
C VAL A 119 25.98 -13.16 16.28
N ASP A 120 26.10 -13.94 17.35
CA ASP A 120 25.14 -14.99 17.74
C ASP A 120 23.85 -14.38 18.33
N LEU A 121 23.11 -13.65 17.48
CA LEU A 121 21.90 -12.94 17.85
C LEU A 121 20.86 -13.00 16.74
N TYR A 122 19.81 -13.77 17.00
CA TYR A 122 18.67 -13.95 16.12
C TYR A 122 17.49 -13.16 16.65
N TYR A 123 16.70 -12.62 15.73
CA TYR A 123 15.51 -11.85 16.04
C TYR A 123 14.28 -12.59 15.56
N ARG A 124 13.20 -12.49 16.33
CA ARG A 124 11.87 -12.96 15.95
C ARG A 124 10.85 -11.86 16.14
N SER A 125 10.22 -11.46 15.05
CA SER A 125 9.18 -10.44 14.98
C SER A 125 7.86 -11.06 14.53
N LEU A 126 6.73 -10.46 14.92
CA LEU A 126 5.40 -10.90 14.48
C LEU A 126 4.91 -10.02 13.35
N ILE A 127 4.53 -10.63 12.23
CA ILE A 127 3.93 -9.98 11.07
C ILE A 127 2.48 -10.43 10.95
N ARG A 128 1.59 -9.52 10.56
CA ARG A 128 0.23 -9.82 10.11
C ARG A 128 0.03 -9.27 8.71
N MET A 129 -0.31 -10.15 7.77
CA MET A 129 -0.72 -9.81 6.41
C MET A 129 -2.24 -9.91 6.27
N ARG A 130 -2.83 -8.93 5.58
CA ARG A 130 -4.25 -8.90 5.23
C ARG A 130 -4.43 -8.37 3.82
N THR A 131 -5.40 -8.91 3.10
CA THR A 131 -5.86 -8.36 1.83
C THR A 131 -6.79 -7.17 2.09
N GLU A 132 -6.57 -6.08 1.37
CA GLU A 132 -7.43 -4.90 1.30
C GLU A 132 -7.66 -4.54 -0.18
N ALA A 133 -8.59 -3.62 -0.48
CA ALA A 133 -8.97 -3.29 -1.85
C ALA A 133 -7.81 -2.81 -2.76
N GLY A 134 -6.70 -2.33 -2.17
CA GLY A 134 -5.51 -1.83 -2.88
C GLY A 134 -4.28 -2.75 -2.85
N GLY A 135 -4.37 -3.97 -2.29
CA GLY A 135 -3.24 -4.89 -2.18
C GLY A 135 -3.14 -5.56 -0.82
N ILE A 136 -1.93 -5.95 -0.42
CA ILE A 136 -1.68 -6.56 0.90
C ILE A 136 -1.19 -5.47 1.85
N VAL A 137 -1.78 -5.41 3.05
CA VAL A 137 -1.31 -4.53 4.13
C VAL A 137 -0.60 -5.35 5.20
N ILE A 138 0.46 -4.77 5.76
CA ILE A 138 1.30 -5.37 6.77
C ILE A 138 1.23 -4.57 8.07
N ARG A 139 1.10 -5.29 9.19
CA ARG A 139 1.49 -4.79 10.51
C ARG A 139 2.56 -5.70 11.08
N GLN A 140 3.65 -5.12 11.55
CA GLN A 140 4.76 -5.83 12.19
C GLN A 140 4.99 -5.30 13.59
N ILE A 141 5.31 -6.21 14.52
CA ILE A 141 5.65 -5.89 15.91
C ILE A 141 6.97 -6.58 16.26
N GLU A 142 7.89 -5.79 16.79
CA GLU A 142 9.16 -6.26 17.34
C GLU A 142 9.16 -6.06 18.85
N ARG A 143 9.77 -6.99 19.57
CA ARG A 143 9.84 -6.97 21.03
C ARG A 143 11.28 -7.13 21.48
N PHE A 144 11.65 -6.34 22.47
CA PHE A 144 12.95 -6.35 23.13
C PHE A 144 12.71 -6.47 24.64
N PRO A 145 12.37 -7.68 25.15
CA PRO A 145 11.91 -7.87 26.52
C PRO A 145 13.02 -7.71 27.56
N ARG A 146 14.25 -8.03 27.18
CA ARG A 146 15.49 -7.81 27.93
C ARG A 146 16.16 -6.52 27.41
N PRO A 147 16.95 -5.80 28.20
CA PRO A 147 17.72 -4.65 27.71
C PRO A 147 18.72 -5.16 26.65
N ALA A 148 18.36 -5.04 25.38
CA ALA A 148 19.17 -5.53 24.27
C ALA A 148 20.10 -4.44 23.74
N LEU A 149 19.55 -3.22 23.66
CA LEU A 149 19.98 -2.11 22.84
C LEU A 149 19.35 -0.84 23.42
N ALA A 150 19.71 0.35 22.92
CA ALA A 150 19.04 1.62 23.25
C ALA A 150 17.61 1.73 22.67
N LEU A 151 16.96 0.59 22.41
CA LEU A 151 15.66 0.47 21.78
C LEU A 151 14.51 0.39 22.78
N PRO A 152 13.31 0.88 22.41
CA PRO A 152 12.10 0.63 23.18
C PRO A 152 11.81 -0.86 23.30
N ARG A 153 11.16 -1.29 24.39
CA ARG A 153 10.71 -2.69 24.59
C ARG A 153 9.82 -3.24 23.47
N ARG A 154 9.17 -2.36 22.72
CA ARG A 154 8.28 -2.70 21.61
C ARG A 154 8.39 -1.66 20.53
N MET A 155 8.52 -2.12 19.30
CA MET A 155 8.46 -1.30 18.08
C MET A 155 7.33 -1.82 17.19
N THR A 156 6.68 -0.93 16.45
CA THR A 156 5.55 -1.28 15.58
C THR A 156 5.75 -0.64 14.21
N TYR A 157 5.47 -1.42 13.19
CA TYR A 157 5.70 -1.08 11.80
C TYR A 157 4.39 -1.23 11.01
N GLU A 158 4.27 -0.43 9.96
CA GLU A 158 3.26 -0.57 8.91
C GLU A 158 3.89 -0.72 7.55
N GLY A 159 3.18 -1.39 6.65
CA GLY A 159 3.65 -1.56 5.31
C GLY A 159 2.60 -2.05 4.35
N THR A 160 3.05 -2.22 3.12
CA THR A 160 2.29 -2.85 2.04
C THR A 160 3.12 -3.97 1.44
N ALA A 161 2.44 -4.88 0.77
CA ALA A 161 3.09 -5.90 -0.02
C ALA A 161 2.27 -6.23 -1.27
N TYR A 162 2.95 -6.84 -2.23
CA TYR A 162 2.34 -7.36 -3.44
C TYR A 162 3.09 -8.60 -3.91
N THR A 163 2.36 -9.46 -4.62
CA THR A 163 2.94 -10.65 -5.25
C THR A 163 3.17 -10.39 -6.73
N ARG A 164 4.28 -10.89 -7.26
CA ARG A 164 4.59 -10.82 -8.70
C ARG A 164 5.55 -11.95 -9.07
N HIS A 165 5.18 -12.74 -10.07
CA HIS A 165 6.01 -13.85 -10.60
C HIS A 165 6.60 -14.77 -9.51
N GLY A 166 5.76 -15.19 -8.56
CA GLY A 166 6.19 -16.12 -7.49
C GLY A 166 7.06 -15.50 -6.41
N LYS A 167 7.19 -14.17 -6.36
CA LYS A 167 7.86 -13.44 -5.28
C LYS A 167 6.87 -12.56 -4.53
N LEU A 168 7.10 -12.38 -3.23
CA LEU A 168 6.43 -11.40 -2.37
C LEU A 168 7.38 -10.22 -2.17
N PHE A 169 6.94 -9.03 -2.56
CA PHE A 169 7.63 -7.77 -2.33
C PHE A 169 6.92 -7.05 -1.19
N ALA A 170 7.64 -6.73 -0.12
CA ALA A 170 7.06 -6.09 1.06
C ALA A 170 7.90 -4.88 1.47
N GLN A 171 7.25 -3.76 1.77
CA GLN A 171 7.88 -2.58 2.32
C GLN A 171 7.23 -2.24 3.65
N VAL A 172 8.03 -2.01 4.70
CA VAL A 172 7.55 -1.59 6.02
C VAL A 172 8.34 -0.38 6.53
N GLN A 173 7.70 0.45 7.35
CA GLN A 173 8.31 1.56 8.08
C GLN A 173 7.89 1.56 9.54
N GLU A 174 8.78 1.98 10.43
CA GLU A 174 8.49 2.18 11.85
C GLU A 174 7.52 3.35 12.04
N ILE A 175 6.53 3.23 12.92
CA ILE A 175 5.41 4.20 13.00
C ILE A 175 5.74 5.43 13.85
N ARG A 176 6.40 5.24 14.99
CA ARG A 176 6.49 6.25 16.06
C ARG A 176 7.47 7.37 15.74
N TYR A 177 8.64 7.02 15.25
CA TYR A 177 9.74 7.93 14.93
C TYR A 177 10.14 7.88 13.46
N ARG A 178 9.70 6.85 12.71
CA ARG A 178 9.98 6.68 11.27
C ARG A 178 11.47 6.69 10.93
N ARG A 179 12.28 6.10 11.81
CA ARG A 179 13.76 6.02 11.64
C ARG A 179 14.22 4.74 10.95
N SER A 180 13.37 3.73 10.90
CA SER A 180 13.66 2.43 10.30
C SER A 180 12.66 2.12 9.19
N ALA A 181 13.18 1.68 8.05
CA ALA A 181 12.40 1.19 6.93
C ALA A 181 13.06 -0.06 6.35
N TRP A 182 12.26 -1.03 5.94
CA TRP A 182 12.71 -2.29 5.37
C TRP A 182 11.97 -2.60 4.09
N PHE A 183 12.71 -3.10 3.10
CA PHE A 183 12.19 -3.68 1.87
C PHE A 183 12.62 -5.14 1.81
N SER A 184 11.65 -6.06 1.70
CA SER A 184 11.88 -7.50 1.65
C SER A 184 11.41 -8.08 0.32
N VAL A 185 12.24 -8.95 -0.27
CA VAL A 185 11.87 -9.76 -1.44
C VAL A 185 11.99 -11.22 -1.04
N LEU A 186 10.87 -11.94 -1.12
CA LEU A 186 10.74 -13.31 -0.63
C LEU A 186 10.27 -14.24 -1.75
N SER A 187 10.86 -15.42 -1.84
CA SER A 187 10.36 -16.52 -2.66
C SER A 187 9.08 -17.09 -2.06
N ILE A 188 8.01 -17.09 -2.86
CA ILE A 188 6.75 -17.77 -2.55
C ILE A 188 6.86 -19.19 -3.12
N GLY A 189 7.57 -20.05 -2.39
CA GLY A 189 7.69 -21.48 -2.68
C GLY A 189 8.63 -21.86 -3.84
N ASP A 190 9.77 -22.46 -3.47
CA ASP A 190 10.50 -23.45 -4.29
C ASP A 190 10.68 -24.79 -3.51
N PHE A 191 10.16 -24.89 -2.28
CA PHE A 191 10.27 -26.07 -1.41
C PHE A 191 8.89 -26.64 -1.07
N ALA A 192 8.85 -27.92 -0.71
CA ALA A 192 7.68 -28.74 -0.40
C ALA A 192 6.75 -28.22 0.74
N ASN A 193 7.04 -27.06 1.34
CA ASN A 193 6.28 -26.49 2.45
C ASN A 193 5.79 -25.06 2.15
N PRO A 194 4.49 -24.84 1.86
CA PRO A 194 3.94 -23.53 1.55
C PRO A 194 3.93 -22.56 2.75
N ARG A 195 4.36 -23.01 3.94
CA ARG A 195 4.37 -22.21 5.17
C ARG A 195 5.65 -21.39 5.35
N ILE A 196 6.68 -21.59 4.52
CA ILE A 196 7.95 -20.88 4.66
C ILE A 196 8.18 -19.99 3.44
N LEU A 197 8.30 -18.68 3.68
CA LEU A 197 8.82 -17.73 2.71
C LEU A 197 10.26 -17.39 3.12
N HIS A 198 11.17 -17.34 2.16
CA HIS A 198 12.56 -16.98 2.42
C HIS A 198 13.04 -15.95 1.40
N GLY A 199 14.00 -15.14 1.80
CA GLY A 199 14.61 -14.19 0.88
C GLY A 199 15.50 -13.22 1.63
N ARG A 200 15.48 -11.96 1.21
CA ARG A 200 16.35 -10.93 1.79
C ARG A 200 15.55 -9.69 2.17
N ALA A 201 15.98 -9.06 3.26
CA ALA A 201 15.58 -7.72 3.61
C ALA A 201 16.74 -6.75 3.31
N VAL A 202 16.41 -5.51 2.97
CA VAL A 202 17.34 -4.39 2.88
C VAL A 202 16.69 -3.16 3.50
N GLY A 203 17.45 -2.36 4.24
CA GLY A 203 16.87 -1.22 4.95
C GLY A 203 17.79 -0.55 5.94
N THR A 204 17.17 0.20 6.85
CA THR A 204 17.85 0.95 7.91
C THR A 204 17.33 0.54 9.28
N GLU A 205 18.25 0.41 10.23
CA GLU A 205 17.95 0.10 11.62
C GLU A 205 17.43 1.33 12.40
N PRO A 206 16.65 1.12 13.48
CA PRO A 206 16.04 2.21 14.23
C PRO A 206 17.01 3.09 15.02
N GLU A 207 18.20 2.59 15.37
CA GLU A 207 19.24 3.30 16.12
C GLU A 207 19.92 4.41 15.31
N GLY A 208 19.88 4.33 13.97
CA GLY A 208 20.46 5.33 13.10
C GLY A 208 21.99 5.37 13.11
N THR A 209 22.64 4.27 13.49
CA THR A 209 24.08 4.15 13.74
C THR A 209 24.97 3.90 12.50
N ALA A 210 24.43 4.12 11.30
CA ALA A 210 25.15 4.39 10.04
C ALA A 210 25.46 3.23 9.07
N GLY A 211 24.44 2.51 8.58
CA GLY A 211 24.55 1.69 7.38
C GLY A 211 23.22 1.32 6.73
N ILE A 212 23.26 1.02 5.43
CA ILE A 212 22.21 0.24 4.77
C ILE A 212 22.52 -1.24 5.08
N LEU A 213 21.61 -1.92 5.77
CA LEU A 213 21.76 -3.33 6.09
C LEU A 213 21.08 -4.18 5.02
N SER A 214 21.66 -5.34 4.72
CA SER A 214 20.98 -6.37 3.94
C SER A 214 21.33 -7.77 4.43
N PHE A 215 20.32 -8.55 4.80
CA PHE A 215 20.49 -9.86 5.41
C PHE A 215 19.39 -10.83 4.98
N PRO A 216 19.63 -12.15 5.06
CA PRO A 216 18.61 -13.16 4.83
C PRO A 216 17.51 -13.08 5.88
N VAL A 217 16.29 -13.37 5.44
CA VAL A 217 15.10 -13.39 6.30
C VAL A 217 14.23 -14.60 5.96
N VAL A 218 13.55 -15.11 6.98
CA VAL A 218 12.55 -16.19 6.87
C VAL A 218 11.24 -15.71 7.46
N TRP A 219 10.13 -15.87 6.73
CA TRP A 219 8.79 -15.66 7.24
C TRP A 219 8.10 -17.01 7.35
N LEU A 220 7.87 -17.46 8.58
CA LEU A 220 7.18 -18.69 8.91
C LEU A 220 5.70 -18.41 9.17
N HIS A 221 4.82 -18.92 8.30
CA HIS A 221 3.38 -18.83 8.45
C HIS A 221 2.92 -19.59 9.70
N LEU A 222 2.07 -18.94 10.49
CA LEU A 222 1.53 -19.48 11.73
C LEU A 222 0.11 -20.00 11.49
N ASP A 223 -0.24 -21.09 12.16
CA ASP A 223 -1.60 -21.63 12.14
C ASP A 223 -2.62 -20.59 12.63
N GLU A 224 -3.77 -20.52 11.95
CA GLU A 224 -4.84 -19.58 12.28
C GLU A 224 -5.42 -19.78 13.69
N GLN A 225 -5.28 -20.99 14.24
CA GLN A 225 -5.74 -21.33 15.60
C GLN A 225 -4.76 -20.85 16.70
N LEU A 226 -3.56 -20.37 16.34
CA LEU A 226 -2.59 -19.92 17.32
C LEU A 226 -3.06 -18.61 17.97
N ALA A 227 -3.12 -18.60 19.31
CA ALA A 227 -3.44 -17.39 20.04
C ALA A 227 -2.40 -16.28 19.77
N VAL A 228 -2.85 -15.10 19.32
CA VAL A 228 -1.99 -13.94 19.02
C VAL A 228 -1.07 -13.59 20.20
N ARG A 229 -1.55 -13.74 21.44
CA ARG A 229 -0.75 -13.50 22.65
C ARG A 229 0.42 -14.48 22.77
N ALA A 230 0.23 -15.75 22.40
CA ALA A 230 1.29 -16.75 22.38
C ALA A 230 2.31 -16.45 21.27
N ALA A 231 1.82 -16.14 20.05
CA ALA A 231 2.68 -15.76 18.92
C ALA A 231 3.55 -14.54 19.24
N LEU A 232 2.96 -13.50 19.85
CA LEU A 232 3.66 -12.31 20.29
C LEU A 232 4.59 -12.60 21.48
N GLY A 233 4.19 -13.51 22.37
CA GLY A 233 4.97 -14.00 23.50
C GLY A 233 6.31 -14.59 23.07
N ALA A 234 6.33 -15.30 21.94
CA ALA A 234 7.51 -15.91 21.35
C ALA A 234 8.44 -14.95 20.60
N CYS A 235 8.08 -13.65 20.48
CA CYS A 235 8.91 -12.64 19.82
C CYS A 235 9.94 -12.03 20.77
N GLY A 236 11.10 -11.69 20.24
CA GLY A 236 12.26 -11.31 21.02
C GLY A 236 13.54 -11.37 20.21
N TYR A 237 14.65 -11.33 20.92
CA TYR A 237 15.97 -11.69 20.41
C TYR A 237 16.51 -12.85 21.25
N PHE A 238 17.33 -13.69 20.61
CA PHE A 238 17.70 -15.00 21.10
C PHE A 238 19.09 -15.37 20.58
N ARG A 239 19.85 -16.14 21.36
CA ARG A 239 21.00 -16.87 20.82
C ARG A 239 20.54 -18.06 19.97
N ALA A 240 21.41 -18.59 19.11
CA ALA A 240 21.10 -19.76 18.29
C ALA A 240 20.50 -20.92 19.11
N ALA A 241 21.10 -21.22 20.27
CA ALA A 241 20.67 -22.28 21.17
C ALA A 241 19.27 -22.05 21.79
N GLU A 242 18.83 -20.80 21.91
CA GLU A 242 17.50 -20.44 22.44
C GLU A 242 16.40 -20.50 21.38
N MET A 243 16.73 -20.34 20.09
CA MET A 243 15.74 -20.24 19.02
C MET A 243 15.07 -21.56 18.65
N ASN A 244 15.77 -22.68 18.85
CA ASN A 244 15.36 -24.02 18.42
C ASN A 244 14.85 -24.02 16.96
N LEU A 245 15.65 -23.46 16.05
CA LEU A 245 15.29 -23.33 14.63
C LEU A 245 15.20 -24.72 13.98
N ALA A 246 14.18 -24.92 13.16
CA ALA A 246 14.19 -26.04 12.23
C ALA A 246 15.42 -25.94 11.30
N PRO A 247 16.08 -27.05 10.95
CA PRO A 247 17.28 -27.03 10.10
C PRO A 247 17.08 -26.28 8.78
N GLU A 248 15.90 -26.38 8.19
CA GLU A 248 15.52 -25.65 6.96
C GLU A 248 15.62 -24.12 7.13
N VAL A 249 15.20 -23.61 8.29
CA VAL A 249 15.25 -22.17 8.61
C VAL A 249 16.68 -21.73 8.90
N ALA A 250 17.42 -22.52 9.67
CA ALA A 250 18.83 -22.25 9.97
C ALA A 250 19.67 -22.19 8.68
N ASN A 251 19.51 -23.19 7.81
CA ASN A 251 20.19 -23.25 6.53
C ASN A 251 19.94 -21.99 5.71
N VAL A 252 18.69 -21.51 5.59
CA VAL A 252 18.40 -20.27 4.84
C VAL A 252 19.13 -19.06 5.44
N LEU A 253 19.18 -18.96 6.77
CA LEU A 253 19.83 -17.82 7.43
C LEU A 253 21.36 -17.87 7.30
N ASP A 254 21.93 -19.07 7.18
CA ASP A 254 23.38 -19.27 7.04
C ASP A 254 23.85 -19.30 5.57
N SER A 255 22.98 -19.67 4.61
CA SER A 255 23.34 -19.88 3.19
C SER A 255 23.68 -18.61 2.41
N PHE A 256 23.48 -17.43 3.00
CA PHE A 256 23.67 -16.13 2.34
C PHE A 256 24.51 -15.14 3.18
N ALA A 257 25.27 -15.67 4.14
CA ALA A 257 26.30 -14.95 4.88
C ALA A 257 27.57 -14.75 4.05
#